data_AF-A0A8K0G8X3-F1
#
_entry.id   AF-A0A8K0G8X3-F1
#
_cell.length_a   1.000
_cell.length_b   1.000
_cell.length_c   1.000
_cell.angle_alpha   90.00
_cell.angle_beta   90.00
_cell.angle_gamma   90.00
#
_symmetry.space_group_name_H-M   'P 1'
#
loop_
_entity.id
_entity.type
_entity.pdbx_description
1 polymer ?
#
loop_
_entity_poly.entity_id
_entity_poly.type
_entity_poly.pdbx_seq_one_letter_code
_entity_poly.pdbx_strand_id
1 'polypeptide(L)'
;YSFQFQVMNTIKICFLTTQLAFYCIPASYIADEALTVSNAIYFSKWYLNNFPSLKAPLLLMIQNSQNEIIIKAGGLITFNAETVVK
;
A
#
# COMPACT_ATOMS: atom_id res chain seq x y z
N TYR A 1 -31.29 27.55 -5.94
CA TYR A 1 -30.40 27.24 -4.81
C TYR A 1 -29.95 25.77 -4.78
N SER A 2 -30.82 24.78 -5.05
CA SER A 2 -30.43 23.35 -5.04
C SER A 2 -29.37 22.94 -6.08
N PHE A 3 -29.44 23.47 -7.31
CA PHE A 3 -28.46 23.14 -8.37
C PHE A 3 -27.02 23.58 -8.03
N GLN A 4 -26.86 24.80 -7.51
CA GLN A 4 -25.55 25.34 -7.11
C GLN A 4 -24.91 24.54 -5.96
N PHE A 5 -25.73 24.05 -5.01
CA PHE A 5 -25.27 23.19 -3.93
C PHE A 5 -24.76 21.84 -4.44
N GLN A 6 -25.45 21.24 -5.41
CA GLN A 6 -25.04 19.96 -6.00
C GLN A 6 -23.72 20.08 -6.77
N VAL A 7 -23.54 21.17 -7.52
CA VAL A 7 -22.27 21.47 -8.22
C VAL A 7 -21.11 21.62 -7.23
N MET A 8 -21.30 22.38 -6.14
CA MET A 8 -20.27 22.54 -5.12
C MET A 8 -19.90 21.20 -4.44
N ASN A 9 -20.87 20.31 -4.23
CA ASN A 9 -20.61 18.99 -3.65
C ASN A 9 -19.81 18.09 -4.61
N THR A 10 -20.11 18.11 -5.90
CA THR A 10 -19.35 17.34 -6.90
C THR A 10 -17.90 17.80 -7.01
N ILE A 11 -17.65 19.11 -6.94
CA ILE A 11 -16.28 19.66 -6.97
C ILE A 11 -15.47 19.17 -5.77
N LYS A 12 -16.07 19.17 -4.57
CA LYS A 12 -15.41 18.69 -3.34
C LYS A 12 -15.02 17.21 -3.44
N ILE A 13 -15.92 16.37 -3.97
CA ILE A 13 -15.66 14.94 -4.15
C ILE A 13 -14.51 14.74 -5.14
N CYS A 14 -14.52 15.45 -6.27
CA CYS A 14 -13.47 15.35 -7.28
C CYS A 14 -12.08 15.78 -6.74
N PHE A 15 -12.04 16.81 -5.91
CA PHE A 15 -10.81 17.25 -5.26
C PHE A 15 -10.27 16.19 -4.29
N LEU A 16 -11.15 15.61 -3.46
CA LEU A 16 -10.78 14.57 -2.50
C LEU A 16 -10.26 13.31 -3.21
N THR A 17 -10.93 12.85 -4.27
CA THR A 17 -10.48 11.66 -5.02
C THR A 17 -9.15 11.90 -5.70
N THR A 18 -8.89 13.12 -6.19
CA THR A 18 -7.61 13.48 -6.81
C THR A 18 -6.48 13.44 -5.79
N GLN A 19 -6.65 14.10 -4.64
CA GLN A 19 -5.65 14.05 -3.56
C GLN A 19 -5.36 12.61 -3.12
N LEU A 20 -6.39 11.78 -3.08
CA LEU A 20 -6.24 10.40 -2.68
C LEU A 20 -5.49 9.55 -3.70
N ALA A 21 -5.76 9.75 -4.99
CA ALA A 21 -5.01 9.10 -6.06
C ALA A 21 -3.52 9.49 -6.01
N PHE A 22 -3.21 10.77 -5.78
CA PHE A 22 -1.83 11.26 -5.65
C PHE A 22 -1.06 10.58 -4.53
N TYR A 23 -1.70 10.24 -3.42
CA TYR A 23 -1.05 9.54 -2.31
C TYR A 23 -1.01 8.02 -2.50
N CYS A 24 -2.10 7.44 -3.00
CA CYS A 24 -2.26 5.98 -3.05
C CYS A 24 -1.44 5.31 -4.15
N ILE A 25 -1.31 5.94 -5.32
CA ILE A 25 -0.54 5.39 -6.44
C ILE A 25 0.93 5.12 -6.07
N PRO A 26 1.72 6.11 -5.60
CA PRO A 26 3.11 5.85 -5.23
C PRO A 26 3.24 4.92 -4.04
N ALA A 27 2.32 5.00 -3.07
CA ALA A 27 2.32 4.09 -1.94
C ALA A 27 2.07 2.63 -2.37
N SER A 28 1.20 2.39 -3.35
CA SER A 28 0.95 1.05 -3.91
C SER A 28 2.16 0.52 -4.67
N TYR A 29 2.85 1.39 -5.41
CA TYR A 29 4.09 1.03 -6.11
C TYR A 29 5.19 0.61 -5.11
N ILE A 30 5.41 1.40 -4.05
CA ILE A 30 6.38 1.07 -3.00
C ILE A 30 6.01 -0.24 -2.30
N ALA A 31 4.71 -0.47 -2.08
CA ALA A 31 4.22 -1.70 -1.49
C ALA A 31 4.56 -2.94 -2.32
N ASP A 32 4.34 -2.88 -3.63
CA ASP A 32 4.65 -3.98 -4.56
C ASP A 32 6.16 -4.26 -4.67
N GLU A 33 6.97 -3.20 -4.75
CA GLU A 33 8.44 -3.32 -4.72
C GLU A 33 8.93 -3.93 -3.39
N ALA A 34 8.32 -3.56 -2.25
CA ALA A 34 8.66 -4.14 -0.95
C ALA A 34 8.35 -5.64 -0.86
N LEU A 35 7.24 -6.10 -1.47
CA LEU A 35 6.92 -7.52 -1.59
C LEU A 35 7.97 -8.26 -2.43
N THR A 36 8.40 -7.66 -3.54
CA THR A 36 9.44 -8.23 -4.41
C THR A 36 10.77 -8.39 -3.67
N VAL A 37 11.19 -7.38 -2.88
CA VAL A 37 12.38 -7.46 -2.03
C VAL A 37 12.25 -8.58 -0.99
N SER A 38 11.10 -8.69 -0.32
CA SER A 38 10.88 -9.75 0.66
C SER A 38 10.95 -11.15 0.03
N ASN A 39 10.36 -11.32 -1.16
CA ASN A 39 10.46 -12.58 -1.92
C ASN A 39 11.91 -12.90 -2.29
N ALA A 40 12.68 -11.91 -2.75
CA ALA A 40 14.11 -12.10 -3.05
C ALA A 40 14.89 -12.54 -1.79
N ILE A 41 14.60 -11.94 -0.63
CA ILE A 41 15.18 -12.36 0.66
C ILE A 41 14.79 -13.80 1.00
N TYR A 42 13.52 -14.18 0.84
CA TYR A 42 13.07 -15.55 1.08
C TYR A 42 13.84 -16.56 0.21
N PHE A 43 14.02 -16.26 -1.08
CA PHE A 43 14.78 -17.10 -2.01
C PHE A 43 16.30 -17.07 -1.82
N SER A 44 16.85 -16.08 -1.08
CA SER A 44 18.29 -15.93 -0.84
C SER A 44 18.90 -17.00 0.08
N LYS A 45 18.13 -17.99 0.54
CA LYS A 45 18.55 -19.03 1.51
C LYS A 45 19.11 -18.43 2.81
N TRP A 46 18.51 -17.33 3.29
CA TRP A 46 18.90 -16.59 4.50
C TRP A 46 19.12 -17.48 5.75
N TYR A 47 18.42 -18.62 5.83
CA TYR A 47 18.52 -19.58 6.92
C TYR A 47 19.89 -20.30 6.97
N LEU A 48 20.56 -20.45 5.82
CA LEU A 48 21.91 -21.01 5.71
C LEU A 48 23.00 -20.02 6.11
N ASN A 49 22.66 -18.74 6.26
CA ASN A 49 23.64 -17.72 6.57
C ASN A 49 24.09 -17.83 8.04
N ASN A 50 25.40 -17.72 8.29
CA ASN A 50 26.00 -17.90 9.62
C ASN A 50 25.93 -16.65 10.51
N PHE A 51 25.18 -15.62 10.10
CA PHE A 51 25.01 -14.39 10.86
C PHE A 51 23.68 -14.41 11.64
N PRO A 52 23.65 -14.90 12.89
CA PRO A 52 22.42 -14.97 13.69
C PRO A 52 21.78 -13.60 13.93
N SER A 53 22.58 -12.52 13.95
CA SER A 53 22.09 -11.14 14.09
C SER A 53 21.19 -10.68 12.94
N LEU A 54 21.35 -11.25 11.74
CA LEU A 54 20.54 -10.91 10.57
C LEU A 54 19.27 -11.76 10.45
N LYS A 55 19.21 -12.93 11.12
CA LYS A 55 18.06 -13.85 11.00
C LYS A 55 16.77 -13.24 11.56
N ALA A 56 16.83 -12.62 12.74
CA ALA A 56 15.68 -11.98 13.37
C ALA A 56 15.08 -10.83 12.53
N PRO A 57 15.85 -9.83 12.05
CA PRO A 57 15.29 -8.77 11.20
C PRO A 57 14.80 -9.28 9.84
N LEU A 58 15.45 -10.28 9.24
CA LEU A 58 14.99 -10.87 7.98
C LEU A 58 13.66 -11.61 8.15
N LEU A 59 13.50 -12.36 9.24
CA LEU A 59 12.24 -13.03 9.57
C LEU A 59 11.11 -12.01 9.79
N LEU A 60 11.40 -10.91 10.48
CA LEU A 60 10.46 -9.81 10.65
C LEU A 60 10.07 -9.18 9.31
N MET A 61 11.02 -8.92 8.41
CA MET A 61 10.70 -8.40 7.07
C MET A 61 9.78 -9.35 6.29
N ILE A 62 10.09 -10.65 6.28
CA ILE A 62 9.27 -11.67 5.63
C ILE A 62 7.86 -11.72 6.26
N GLN A 63 7.77 -11.71 7.59
CA GLN A 63 6.48 -11.74 8.29
C GLN A 63 5.65 -10.49 8.01
N ASN A 64 6.27 -9.31 7.97
CA ASN A 64 5.57 -8.05 7.67
C ASN A 64 5.08 -8.00 6.22
N SER A 65 5.83 -8.58 5.28
CA SER A 65 5.44 -8.65 3.87
C SER A 65 4.26 -9.59 3.59
N GLN A 66 3.99 -10.56 4.47
CA GLN A 66 2.82 -11.44 4.33
C GLN A 66 1.51 -10.74 4.70
N ASN A 67 1.59 -9.62 5.42
CA ASN A 67 0.43 -8.78 5.67
C ASN A 67 0.17 -7.93 4.44
N GLU A 68 -1.06 -7.98 3.93
CA GLU A 68 -1.50 -7.14 2.83
C GLU A 68 -1.25 -5.67 3.20
N ILE A 69 -0.49 -4.96 2.35
CA ILE A 69 -0.22 -3.54 2.54
C ILE A 69 -1.50 -2.78 2.17
N ILE A 70 -2.42 -2.71 3.12
CA ILE A 70 -3.70 -2.03 2.96
C ILE A 70 -3.47 -0.55 3.23
N ILE A 71 -3.35 0.23 2.17
CA ILE A 71 -3.30 1.70 2.27
C ILE A 71 -4.72 2.18 2.56
N LYS A 72 -4.97 2.51 3.84
CA LYS A 72 -6.26 3.02 4.30
C LYS A 72 -6.31 4.53 4.11
N ALA A 73 -7.13 4.97 3.16
CA ALA A 73 -7.53 6.36 3.02
C ALA A 73 -8.42 6.76 4.20
N GLY A 74 -7.87 7.50 5.17
CA GLY A 74 -8.63 8.00 6.32
C GLY A 74 -9.22 6.92 7.24
N GLY A 75 -8.70 5.69 7.20
CA GLY A 75 -9.21 4.54 7.98
C GLY A 75 -10.52 3.93 7.48
N LEU A 76 -11.15 4.51 6.46
CA LEU A 76 -12.49 4.13 6.00
C LEU A 76 -12.48 3.41 4.65
N ILE A 77 -11.50 3.68 3.78
CA ILE A 77 -11.49 3.18 2.41
C ILE A 77 -10.18 2.43 2.17
N THR A 78 -10.29 1.14 1.92
CA THR A 78 -9.18 0.27 1.55
C THR A 78 -8.98 0.36 0.04
N PHE A 79 -7.96 1.09 -0.39
CA PHE A 79 -7.55 1.07 -1.78
C PHE A 79 -6.57 -0.09 -1.94
N ASN A 80 -7.06 -1.19 -2.52
CA ASN A 80 -6.21 -2.19 -3.15
C ASN A 80 -6.10 -1.80 -4.63
N ALA A 81 -4.98 -2.11 -5.30
CA ALA A 81 -4.86 -1.99 -6.75
C ALA A 81 -6.03 -2.68 -7.48
N GLU A 82 -6.62 -3.71 -6.88
CA GLU A 82 -7.82 -4.38 -7.38
C GLU A 82 -9.10 -3.52 -7.34
N THR A 83 -9.22 -2.56 -6.41
CA THR A 83 -10.39 -1.68 -6.29
C THR A 83 -10.40 -0.58 -7.35
N VAL A 84 -9.26 -0.30 -8.00
CA VAL A 84 -9.15 0.68 -9.08
C VAL A 84 -9.53 0.05 -10.44
N VAL A 85 -9.46 -1.28 -10.55
CA VAL A 85 -9.74 -2.02 -11.79
C VAL A 85 -11.18 -2.56 -11.86
N LYS A 86 -11.94 -2.51 -10.75
CA LYS A 86 -13.35 -2.94 -10.69
C LYS A 86 -14.32 -1.77 -10.69
#